data_AF-A0A1M7PWP3-F1
#
_entry.id   AF-A0A1M7PWP3-F1
#
_cell.length_a   1.000
_cell.length_b   1.000
_cell.length_c   1.000
_cell.angle_alpha   90.00
_cell.angle_beta   90.00
_cell.angle_gamma   90.00
#
_symmetry.space_group_name_H-M   'P 1'
#
loop_
_entity.id
_entity.type
_entity.pdbx_description
1 polymer ?
#
loop_
_entity_poly.entity_id
_entity_poly.type
_entity_poly.pdbx_seq_one_letter_code
_entity_poly.pdbx_strand_id
1 'polypeptide(L)'
;MLTSIIQHVGASRVLQAAMMLSGLMLSTLTHAADAPVTYGEMDAAAYDQATRERYTLQDFSDRYRATLDIVAKDDVFRPGVISIYDKASDQALIRVQSDELVLDTDAKTGKVKANVHELPYGEQSVLIYQDFNFDGIKDLALMDGQNSCYHGPSFQVFLGTANGFTHSDSFTQLAQENCGMFGVDEKKREISTMTKSGCCWHQMATYTVRNGEPLLETETVIDQTGNSGLPTETVGVNKNGKMTYTTHILWEDDDQREILLAFKLAPLGKRIVMFRAAPAEPVSYAAIDAKDQVGLVYPQAENERFDYDAATHTLSFVRGDTTWRILADAKGAPNSMQVVIRGKVTPLTLLPEPAQGSLDKVAQALKESGE
;
A
#
# COMPACT_ATOMS: atom_id res chain seq x y z
N MET A 1 -84.01 -14.05 66.76
CA MET A 1 -82.89 -14.84 67.30
C MET A 1 -81.82 -13.86 67.76
N LEU A 2 -81.56 -13.87 69.08
CA LEU A 2 -80.38 -13.44 69.86
C LEU A 2 -79.60 -12.17 69.41
N THR A 3 -79.78 -11.02 70.06
CA THR A 3 -79.04 -10.47 71.25
C THR A 3 -77.60 -10.00 70.92
N SER A 4 -77.32 -8.68 70.95
CA SER A 4 -76.62 -7.91 72.03
C SER A 4 -75.08 -7.96 71.86
N ILE A 5 -74.20 -6.94 72.00
CA ILE A 5 -73.94 -5.93 73.04
C ILE A 5 -72.70 -5.10 72.54
N ILE A 6 -72.71 -3.74 72.59
CA ILE A 6 -71.85 -2.81 73.37
C ILE A 6 -70.45 -2.39 72.79
N GLN A 7 -70.28 -1.04 72.73
CA GLN A 7 -69.12 -0.12 73.00
C GLN A 7 -67.67 -0.59 72.70
N HIS A 8 -66.69 0.20 72.23
CA HIS A 8 -66.15 1.46 72.77
C HIS A 8 -64.92 1.90 71.93
N VAL A 9 -64.72 3.21 71.78
CA VAL A 9 -63.47 4.02 71.93
C VAL A 9 -62.12 3.52 71.38
N GLY A 10 -61.44 4.43 70.64
CA GLY A 10 -59.98 4.49 70.49
C GLY A 10 -59.61 5.14 69.16
N ALA A 11 -59.26 6.43 69.06
CA ALA A 11 -58.07 7.14 69.53
C ALA A 11 -57.18 7.56 68.35
N SER A 12 -56.82 8.85 68.31
CA SER A 12 -55.52 9.40 67.85
C SER A 12 -55.20 9.32 66.33
N ARG A 13 -54.65 10.33 65.64
CA ARG A 13 -54.15 11.67 65.94
C ARG A 13 -53.87 12.37 64.59
N VAL A 14 -54.13 13.67 64.57
CA VAL A 14 -53.25 14.77 64.12
C VAL A 14 -52.67 14.71 62.70
N LEU A 15 -53.17 15.63 61.86
CA LEU A 15 -52.45 16.22 60.74
C LEU A 15 -52.01 17.63 61.18
N GLN A 16 -50.70 17.87 61.29
CA GLN A 16 -50.15 19.23 61.33
C GLN A 16 -48.99 19.30 60.35
N ALA A 17 -49.16 20.16 59.36
CA ALA A 17 -48.18 20.50 58.35
C ALA A 17 -47.14 21.46 58.94
N ALA A 18 -45.87 21.19 58.64
CA ALA A 18 -44.77 22.15 58.82
C ALA A 18 -43.99 22.23 57.50
N MET A 19 -43.94 23.44 56.94
CA MET A 19 -43.06 23.83 55.84
C MET A 19 -41.59 23.71 56.25
N MET A 20 -40.76 23.12 55.40
CA MET A 20 -39.33 23.41 55.36
C MET A 20 -38.96 23.99 53.99
N LEU A 21 -38.40 25.21 54.00
CA LEU A 21 -37.64 25.79 52.90
C LEU A 21 -36.33 25.01 52.77
N SER A 22 -36.09 24.38 51.63
CA SER A 22 -34.77 23.86 51.24
C SER A 22 -34.16 24.83 50.23
N GLY A 23 -33.08 25.50 50.61
CA GLY A 23 -32.27 26.30 49.70
C GLY A 23 -31.54 25.39 48.71
N LEU A 24 -31.79 25.58 47.42
CA LEU A 24 -30.95 25.02 46.36
C LEU A 24 -29.67 25.87 46.25
N MET A 25 -28.57 25.35 46.77
CA MET A 25 -27.23 25.73 46.31
C MET A 25 -27.03 25.13 44.91
N LEU A 26 -27.05 25.96 43.87
CA LEU A 26 -26.59 25.57 42.54
C LEU A 26 -25.06 25.46 42.60
N SER A 27 -24.54 24.25 42.79
CA SER A 27 -23.13 23.98 42.58
C SER A 27 -22.86 23.98 41.07
N THR A 28 -22.25 25.04 40.56
CA THR A 28 -21.66 25.06 39.22
C THR A 28 -20.52 24.05 39.18
N LEU A 29 -20.80 22.85 38.68
CA LEU A 29 -19.77 21.90 38.26
C LEU A 29 -19.07 22.49 37.03
N THR A 30 -17.99 23.22 37.25
CA THR A 30 -16.97 23.44 36.23
C THR A 30 -16.41 22.07 35.87
N HIS A 31 -16.86 21.49 34.75
CA HIS A 31 -16.13 20.39 34.11
C HIS A 31 -14.78 20.97 33.70
N ALA A 32 -13.72 20.61 34.42
CA ALA A 32 -12.38 20.71 33.87
C ALA A 32 -12.39 19.81 32.63
N ALA A 33 -12.23 20.40 31.45
CA ALA A 33 -12.04 19.62 30.24
C ALA A 33 -10.74 18.83 30.44
N ASP A 34 -10.82 17.50 30.45
CA ASP A 34 -9.63 16.65 30.51
C ASP A 34 -8.71 17.02 29.34
N ALA A 35 -7.41 17.12 29.61
CA ALA A 35 -6.43 17.39 28.58
C ALA A 35 -6.49 16.27 27.52
N PRO A 36 -6.40 16.61 26.21
CA PRO A 36 -6.45 15.60 25.17
C PRO A 36 -5.29 14.61 25.32
N VAL A 37 -5.56 13.34 24.98
CA VAL A 37 -4.53 12.31 24.89
C VAL A 37 -3.45 12.77 23.88
N THR A 38 -2.19 12.56 24.24
CA THR A 38 -1.04 12.87 23.38
C THR A 38 -0.59 11.61 22.66
N TYR A 39 -0.43 11.70 21.34
CA TYR A 39 0.04 10.62 20.48
C TYR A 39 1.39 10.97 19.87
N GLY A 40 2.17 9.94 19.52
CA GLY A 40 3.51 10.09 18.96
C GLY A 40 4.60 10.28 20.02
N GLU A 41 5.84 10.05 19.59
CA GLU A 41 7.02 10.02 20.45
C GLU A 41 7.85 11.29 20.27
N MET A 42 8.31 11.89 21.37
CA MET A 42 9.15 13.08 21.35
C MET A 42 9.92 13.19 22.66
N ASP A 43 11.16 13.69 22.62
CA ASP A 43 11.84 14.13 23.84
C ASP A 43 11.19 15.42 24.38
N ALA A 44 10.17 15.23 25.22
CA ALA A 44 9.40 16.34 25.80
C ALA A 44 10.27 17.31 26.62
N ALA A 45 11.29 16.81 27.32
CA ALA A 45 12.14 17.66 28.16
C ALA A 45 13.04 18.57 27.32
N ALA A 46 13.60 18.04 26.22
CA ALA A 46 14.35 18.84 25.25
C ALA A 46 13.42 19.84 24.54
N TYR A 47 12.24 19.39 24.12
CA TYR A 47 11.25 20.24 23.45
C TYR A 47 10.78 21.43 24.29
N ASP A 48 10.56 21.23 25.60
CA ASP A 48 10.10 22.28 26.51
C ASP A 48 11.15 23.39 26.74
N GLN A 49 12.43 23.07 26.57
CA GLN A 49 13.53 24.03 26.67
C GLN A 49 13.83 24.75 25.35
N ALA A 50 13.27 24.27 24.24
CA ALA A 50 13.55 24.78 22.92
C ALA A 50 12.77 26.07 22.60
N THR A 51 13.38 26.93 21.79
CA THR A 51 12.66 28.05 21.16
C THR A 51 11.78 27.49 20.04
N ARG A 52 10.53 27.96 19.95
CA ARG A 52 9.51 27.42 19.05
C ARG A 52 8.88 28.51 18.20
N GLU A 53 8.57 28.16 16.97
CA GLU A 53 7.71 28.90 16.07
C GLU A 53 6.31 28.31 16.10
N ARG A 54 5.29 29.19 16.13
CA ARG A 54 3.90 28.79 16.09
C ARG A 54 3.29 29.12 14.73
N TYR A 55 2.77 28.11 14.08
CA TYR A 55 1.98 28.22 12.86
C TYR A 55 0.52 27.96 13.19
N THR A 56 -0.39 28.72 12.58
CA THR A 56 -1.83 28.54 12.74
C THR A 56 -2.44 28.17 11.40
N LEU A 57 -3.18 27.07 11.36
CA LEU A 57 -3.91 26.62 10.17
C LEU A 57 -5.40 26.67 10.49
N GLN A 58 -6.13 27.53 9.78
CA GLN A 58 -7.58 27.68 9.96
C GLN A 58 -8.36 27.40 8.68
N ASP A 59 -7.70 27.34 7.53
CA ASP A 59 -8.37 27.30 6.22
C ASP A 59 -8.71 25.85 5.78
N PHE A 60 -8.27 24.82 6.51
CA PHE A 60 -8.51 23.41 6.14
C PHE A 60 -9.90 22.89 6.51
N SER A 61 -10.61 23.55 7.42
CA SER A 61 -11.94 23.14 7.91
C SER A 61 -12.73 24.34 8.39
N ASP A 62 -14.05 24.34 8.22
CA ASP A 62 -14.93 25.38 8.76
C ASP A 62 -15.10 25.27 10.30
N ARG A 63 -14.94 24.06 10.85
CA ARG A 63 -15.21 23.77 12.27
C ARG A 63 -13.97 23.68 13.14
N TYR A 64 -12.84 23.30 12.55
CA TYR A 64 -11.61 23.04 13.29
C TYR A 64 -10.51 23.99 12.88
N ARG A 65 -9.60 24.26 13.82
CA ARG A 65 -8.31 24.88 13.53
C ARG A 65 -7.20 24.02 14.11
N ALA A 66 -5.99 24.24 13.62
CA ALA A 66 -4.80 23.60 14.13
C ALA A 66 -3.75 24.64 14.50
N THR A 67 -2.94 24.32 15.49
CA THR A 67 -1.66 25.00 15.75
C THR A 67 -0.53 24.00 15.62
N LEU A 68 0.58 24.45 15.06
CA LEU A 68 1.82 23.68 14.98
C LEU A 68 2.88 24.47 15.73
N ASP A 69 3.35 23.90 16.81
CA ASP A 69 4.45 24.44 17.59
C ASP A 69 5.71 23.65 17.25
N ILE A 70 6.67 24.30 16.63
CA ILE A 70 7.78 23.62 15.97
C ILE A 70 9.08 24.25 16.47
N VAL A 71 10.07 23.43 16.80
CA VAL A 71 11.37 23.93 17.21
C VAL A 71 11.98 24.79 16.10
N ALA A 72 12.38 26.01 16.46
CA ALA A 72 12.96 27.01 15.57
C ALA A 72 14.42 26.68 15.25
N LYS A 73 14.65 25.61 14.49
CA LYS A 73 15.95 25.21 13.96
C LYS A 73 15.91 25.12 12.43
N ASP A 74 17.05 25.39 11.81
CA ASP A 74 17.25 25.26 10.36
C ASP A 74 17.58 23.79 10.02
N ASP A 75 16.55 22.95 10.03
CA ASP A 75 16.63 21.52 9.78
C ASP A 75 15.33 21.04 9.11
N VAL A 76 15.41 19.98 8.32
CA VAL A 76 14.24 19.41 7.64
C VAL A 76 13.34 18.69 8.64
N PHE A 77 13.95 17.86 9.51
CA PHE A 77 13.24 17.10 10.54
C PHE A 77 13.29 17.85 11.86
N ARG A 78 12.13 18.32 12.33
CA ARG A 78 12.06 19.21 13.49
C ARG A 78 11.13 18.67 14.57
N PRO A 79 11.56 18.70 15.84
CA PRO A 79 10.65 18.40 16.93
C PRO A 79 9.49 19.37 16.94
N GLY A 80 8.30 18.87 17.19
CA GLY A 80 7.11 19.68 17.12
C GLY A 80 5.85 19.00 17.58
N VAL A 81 4.83 19.82 17.76
CA VAL A 81 3.51 19.42 18.23
C VAL A 81 2.45 19.98 17.32
N ILE A 82 1.56 19.12 16.87
CA ILE A 82 0.32 19.45 16.16
C ILE A 82 -0.83 19.36 17.16
N SER A 83 -1.63 20.41 17.28
CA SER A 83 -2.81 20.42 18.16
C SER A 83 -4.05 20.88 17.38
N ILE A 84 -5.15 20.14 17.53
CA ILE A 84 -6.44 20.41 16.88
C ILE A 84 -7.42 20.96 17.90
N TYR A 85 -8.16 21.98 17.50
CA TYR A 85 -9.13 22.67 18.35
C TYR A 85 -10.48 22.81 17.65
N ASP A 86 -11.56 22.74 18.42
CA ASP A 86 -12.87 23.23 17.98
C ASP A 86 -12.84 24.76 17.89
N LYS A 87 -13.26 25.32 16.75
CA LYS A 87 -13.25 26.78 16.53
C LYS A 87 -14.26 27.53 17.39
N ALA A 88 -15.39 26.92 17.74
CA ALA A 88 -16.47 27.59 18.45
C ALA A 88 -16.22 27.64 19.95
N SER A 89 -15.71 26.56 20.54
CA SER A 89 -15.49 26.45 21.99
C SER A 89 -14.04 26.70 22.42
N ASP A 90 -13.09 26.74 21.47
CA ASP A 90 -11.66 26.76 21.74
C ASP A 90 -11.11 25.49 22.40
N GLN A 91 -11.93 24.45 22.54
CA GLN A 91 -11.56 23.21 23.19
C GLN A 91 -10.50 22.45 22.38
N ALA A 92 -9.41 22.05 23.04
CA ALA A 92 -8.41 21.16 22.47
C ALA A 92 -8.97 19.74 22.33
N LEU A 93 -8.83 19.15 21.13
CA LEU A 93 -9.43 17.87 20.78
C LEU A 93 -8.38 16.77 20.62
N ILE A 94 -7.29 17.06 19.91
CA ILE A 94 -6.25 16.10 19.56
C ILE A 94 -4.89 16.77 19.72
N ARG A 95 -3.90 16.01 20.19
CA ARG A 95 -2.50 16.41 20.25
C ARG A 95 -1.60 15.29 19.73
N VAL A 96 -0.81 15.60 18.71
CA VAL A 96 0.23 14.71 18.15
C VAL A 96 1.58 15.40 18.29
N GLN A 97 2.61 14.66 18.67
CA GLN A 97 3.98 15.15 18.82
C GLN A 97 4.96 14.24 18.07
N SER A 98 6.08 14.81 17.65
CA SER A 98 7.16 14.07 17.02
C SER A 98 8.49 14.81 17.17
N ASP A 99 9.61 14.08 17.23
CA ASP A 99 10.94 14.65 17.06
C ASP A 99 11.25 15.01 15.59
N GLU A 100 10.47 14.50 14.62
CA GLU A 100 10.79 14.54 13.19
C GLU A 100 9.61 14.98 12.30
N LEU A 101 8.96 16.10 12.64
CA LEU A 101 7.99 16.72 11.74
C LEU A 101 8.69 17.40 10.56
N VAL A 102 8.16 17.21 9.36
CA VAL A 102 8.59 17.88 8.13
C VAL A 102 7.50 18.85 7.71
N LEU A 103 7.85 20.14 7.59
CA LEU A 103 6.87 21.18 7.29
C LEU A 103 7.10 21.77 5.93
N ASP A 104 6.10 21.58 5.07
CA ASP A 104 6.04 22.29 3.82
C ASP A 104 5.29 23.60 3.98
N THR A 105 5.98 24.67 3.59
CA THR A 105 5.40 26.01 3.53
C THR A 105 5.35 26.47 2.08
N ASP A 106 4.31 27.23 1.74
CA ASP A 106 4.24 27.89 0.44
C ASP A 106 5.34 28.97 0.37
N ALA A 107 6.23 28.85 -0.61
CA ALA A 107 7.40 29.71 -0.74
C ALA A 107 7.08 31.20 -0.95
N LYS A 108 5.85 31.55 -1.35
CA LYS A 108 5.43 32.94 -1.59
C LYS A 108 4.77 33.57 -0.37
N THR A 109 4.02 32.78 0.39
CA THR A 109 3.18 33.25 1.49
C THR A 109 3.72 32.87 2.87
N GLY A 110 4.65 31.90 2.94
CA GLY A 110 5.17 31.33 4.18
C GLY A 110 4.15 30.54 4.98
N LYS A 111 2.95 30.30 4.42
CA LYS A 111 1.89 29.53 5.10
C LYS A 111 2.17 28.04 4.99
N VAL A 112 1.92 27.31 6.08
CA VAL A 112 1.96 25.84 6.08
C VAL A 112 0.88 25.31 5.15
N LYS A 113 1.25 24.33 4.31
CA LYS A 113 0.30 23.64 3.44
C LYS A 113 -0.40 22.51 4.21
N ALA A 114 -1.69 22.34 3.95
CA ALA A 114 -2.49 21.22 4.43
C ALA A 114 -3.09 20.48 3.24
N ASN A 115 -3.42 19.20 3.44
CA ASN A 115 -4.05 18.34 2.43
C ASN A 115 -3.21 18.15 1.15
N VAL A 116 -1.89 18.30 1.22
CA VAL A 116 -0.98 17.85 0.16
C VAL A 116 -0.67 16.38 0.40
N HIS A 117 -0.86 15.56 -0.61
CA HIS A 117 -0.59 14.14 -0.55
C HIS A 117 -0.21 13.61 -1.94
N GLU A 118 1.08 13.62 -2.22
CA GLU A 118 1.65 13.11 -3.48
C GLU A 118 2.08 11.65 -3.31
N LEU A 119 1.49 10.78 -4.12
CA LEU A 119 1.68 9.33 -4.08
C LEU A 119 2.40 8.79 -5.31
N PRO A 120 3.13 7.67 -5.17
CA PRO A 120 3.53 7.05 -3.90
C PRO A 120 4.71 7.78 -3.23
N TYR A 121 5.29 8.75 -3.93
CA TYR A 121 6.41 9.57 -3.48
C TYR A 121 6.11 11.03 -3.79
N GLY A 122 6.44 11.89 -2.84
CA GLY A 122 6.31 13.33 -3.02
C GLY A 122 5.95 14.02 -1.72
N GLU A 123 5.50 15.26 -1.86
CA GLU A 123 5.15 16.13 -0.75
C GLU A 123 3.93 15.58 0.01
N GLN A 124 4.01 15.54 1.35
CA GLN A 124 2.89 15.15 2.21
C GLN A 124 2.76 16.13 3.37
N SER A 125 1.60 16.78 3.46
CA SER A 125 1.30 17.73 4.53
C SER A 125 1.26 17.06 5.89
N VAL A 126 1.78 17.76 6.90
CA VAL A 126 1.66 17.39 8.32
C VAL A 126 0.23 17.21 8.84
N LEU A 127 -0.75 17.78 8.14
CA LEU A 127 -2.18 17.66 8.43
C LEU A 127 -2.94 17.39 7.13
N ILE A 128 -3.72 16.31 7.15
CA ILE A 128 -4.67 15.93 6.09
C ILE A 128 -6.06 15.82 6.72
N TYR A 129 -7.05 16.43 6.07
CA TYR A 129 -8.46 16.48 6.46
C TYR A 129 -9.34 16.00 5.30
N GLN A 130 -9.63 14.70 5.30
CA GLN A 130 -10.32 14.00 4.21
C GLN A 130 -11.19 12.88 4.78
N ASP A 131 -12.20 12.42 4.03
CA ASP A 131 -13.08 11.32 4.42
C ASP A 131 -12.42 10.00 3.97
N PHE A 132 -11.80 9.29 4.91
CA PHE A 132 -11.04 8.06 4.69
C PHE A 132 -11.94 6.82 4.75
N ASN A 133 -12.98 6.85 5.59
CA ASN A 133 -13.87 5.71 5.82
C ASN A 133 -15.13 5.74 4.91
N PHE A 134 -15.30 6.78 4.11
CA PHE A 134 -16.37 7.01 3.15
C PHE A 134 -17.76 7.11 3.79
N ASP A 135 -17.87 7.73 4.97
CA ASP A 135 -19.13 7.94 5.68
C ASP A 135 -19.72 9.36 5.51
N GLY A 136 -19.00 10.25 4.82
CA GLY A 136 -19.38 11.63 4.57
C GLY A 136 -18.93 12.61 5.66
N ILE A 137 -18.30 12.15 6.73
CA ILE A 137 -17.65 12.94 7.77
C ILE A 137 -16.15 12.98 7.45
N LYS A 138 -15.55 14.16 7.52
CA LYS A 138 -14.11 14.31 7.27
C LYS A 138 -13.31 13.87 8.50
N ASP A 139 -12.29 13.06 8.26
CA ASP A 139 -11.33 12.51 9.21
C ASP A 139 -10.05 13.35 9.23
N LEU A 140 -9.13 13.03 10.15
CA LEU A 140 -7.83 13.67 10.27
C LEU A 140 -6.69 12.64 10.20
N ALA A 141 -5.65 12.94 9.42
CA ALA A 141 -4.35 12.30 9.56
C ALA A 141 -3.31 13.36 9.93
N LEU A 142 -2.61 13.13 11.04
CA LEU A 142 -1.64 14.06 11.61
C LEU A 142 -0.27 13.38 11.63
N MET A 143 0.75 14.01 11.05
CA MET A 143 2.09 13.44 10.95
C MET A 143 2.67 13.23 12.36
N ASP A 144 3.19 12.03 12.62
CA ASP A 144 3.82 11.66 13.89
C ASP A 144 5.31 11.32 13.75
N GLY A 145 5.88 11.59 12.57
CA GLY A 145 7.31 11.52 12.32
C GLY A 145 7.60 10.89 10.97
N GLN A 146 8.72 10.19 10.93
CA GLN A 146 9.22 9.51 9.74
C GLN A 146 9.30 7.99 9.96
N ASN A 147 8.25 7.41 10.55
CA ASN A 147 8.23 6.01 11.00
C ASN A 147 7.84 5.01 9.89
N SER A 148 7.66 5.51 8.66
CA SER A 148 7.23 4.73 7.50
C SER A 148 8.44 4.24 6.66
N CYS A 149 8.22 3.49 5.57
CA CYS A 149 9.26 2.96 4.70
C CYS A 149 10.39 3.97 4.44
N TYR A 150 11.63 3.53 4.60
CA TYR A 150 12.82 4.33 4.26
C TYR A 150 12.87 5.70 4.93
N HIS A 151 12.46 5.78 6.20
CA HIS A 151 12.42 7.06 6.94
C HIS A 151 11.46 8.05 6.27
N GLY A 152 10.33 7.53 5.77
CA GLY A 152 9.27 8.29 5.13
C GLY A 152 8.20 8.74 6.13
N PRO A 153 7.31 9.66 5.73
CA PRO A 153 6.34 10.28 6.63
C PRO A 153 5.32 9.27 7.16
N SER A 154 5.00 9.36 8.44
CA SER A 154 4.03 8.51 9.14
C SER A 154 2.95 9.33 9.84
N PHE A 155 1.77 8.75 10.06
CA PHE A 155 0.60 9.50 10.54
C PHE A 155 -0.20 8.74 11.60
N GLN A 156 -0.74 9.49 12.56
CA GLN A 156 -1.84 9.09 13.43
C GLN A 156 -3.17 9.47 12.78
N VAL A 157 -4.09 8.51 12.65
CA VAL A 157 -5.38 8.71 11.99
C VAL A 157 -6.52 8.75 13.00
N PHE A 158 -7.40 9.74 12.83
CA PHE A 158 -8.56 9.97 13.68
C PHE A 158 -9.81 10.09 12.80
N LEU A 159 -10.72 9.13 12.96
CA LEU A 159 -12.00 9.12 12.24
C LEU A 159 -12.98 10.12 12.85
N GLY A 160 -13.60 10.90 11.99
CA GLY A 160 -14.67 11.83 12.32
C GLY A 160 -15.91 11.10 12.77
N THR A 161 -16.59 11.68 13.76
CA THR A 161 -17.87 11.19 14.29
C THR A 161 -18.80 12.37 14.52
N ALA A 162 -20.07 12.09 14.83
CA ALA A 162 -21.02 13.15 15.19
C ALA A 162 -20.55 14.00 16.40
N ASN A 163 -19.70 13.45 17.27
CA ASN A 163 -19.29 14.06 18.54
C ASN A 163 -17.83 14.53 18.59
N GLY A 164 -17.11 14.48 17.46
CA GLY A 164 -15.68 14.80 17.42
C GLY A 164 -14.91 13.73 16.68
N PHE A 165 -13.76 13.32 17.21
CA PHE A 165 -12.86 12.38 16.55
C PHE A 165 -12.56 11.17 17.44
N THR A 166 -12.37 10.01 16.82
CA THR A 166 -11.92 8.78 17.48
C THR A 166 -10.65 8.30 16.78
N HIS A 167 -9.59 8.04 17.54
CA HIS A 167 -8.37 7.47 17.00
C HIS A 167 -8.63 6.07 16.42
N SER A 168 -8.01 5.77 15.27
CA SER A 168 -8.16 4.49 14.58
C SER A 168 -6.81 3.81 14.40
N ASP A 169 -6.62 2.71 15.12
CA ASP A 169 -5.41 1.88 15.04
C ASP A 169 -5.23 1.30 13.63
N SER A 170 -6.30 0.85 12.99
CA SER A 170 -6.24 0.19 11.67
C SER A 170 -5.82 1.13 10.54
N PHE A 171 -6.38 2.34 10.50
CA PHE A 171 -5.95 3.35 9.53
C PHE A 171 -4.58 3.93 9.85
N THR A 172 -4.25 4.09 11.14
CA THR A 172 -2.90 4.48 11.58
C THR A 172 -1.87 3.44 11.12
N GLN A 173 -2.16 2.15 11.26
CA GLN A 173 -1.31 1.07 10.78
C GLN A 173 -1.07 1.17 9.27
N LEU A 174 -2.10 1.44 8.47
CA LEU A 174 -1.94 1.65 7.03
C LEU A 174 -1.01 2.82 6.71
N ALA A 175 -1.04 3.90 7.49
CA ALA A 175 -0.19 5.08 7.30
C ALA A 175 1.22 4.97 7.91
N GLN A 176 1.52 3.89 8.64
CA GLN A 176 2.82 3.66 9.26
C GLN A 176 3.59 2.48 8.65
N GLU A 177 2.91 1.37 8.34
CA GLU A 177 3.55 0.14 7.84
C GLU A 177 3.76 0.12 6.31
N ASN A 178 3.23 1.13 5.62
CA ASN A 178 3.39 1.31 4.18
C ASN A 178 4.33 2.49 3.91
N CYS A 179 4.54 2.86 2.65
CA CYS A 179 5.46 3.91 2.25
C CYS A 179 4.75 5.27 2.13
N GLY A 180 4.38 5.84 3.27
CA GLY A 180 3.69 7.10 3.42
C GLY A 180 2.21 6.92 3.78
N MET A 181 1.48 8.04 3.78
CA MET A 181 0.02 8.03 3.90
C MET A 181 -0.62 7.24 2.75
N PHE A 182 -1.77 6.61 3.01
CA PHE A 182 -2.49 5.82 2.00
C PHE A 182 -3.28 6.72 1.03
N GLY A 183 -3.49 6.23 -0.19
CA GLY A 183 -4.34 6.86 -1.19
C GLY A 183 -5.81 6.58 -0.97
N VAL A 184 -6.65 7.55 -1.33
CA VAL A 184 -8.11 7.50 -1.17
C VAL A 184 -8.78 7.77 -2.52
N ASP A 185 -9.49 6.79 -3.05
CA ASP A 185 -10.37 6.95 -4.22
C ASP A 185 -11.81 7.05 -3.73
N GLU A 186 -12.30 8.28 -3.51
CA GLU A 186 -13.67 8.53 -3.05
C GLU A 186 -14.74 7.99 -4.03
N LYS A 187 -14.44 7.93 -5.33
CA LYS A 187 -15.40 7.46 -6.34
C LYS A 187 -15.58 5.95 -6.29
N LYS A 188 -14.48 5.21 -6.12
CA LYS A 188 -14.51 3.76 -5.95
C LYS A 188 -14.75 3.32 -4.52
N ARG A 189 -14.56 4.22 -3.55
CA ARG A 189 -14.57 3.96 -2.11
C ARG A 189 -13.51 2.92 -1.74
N GLU A 190 -12.31 3.16 -2.26
CA GLU A 190 -11.15 2.28 -2.10
C GLU A 190 -9.99 3.06 -1.49
N ILE A 191 -9.21 2.37 -0.66
CA ILE A 191 -7.95 2.85 -0.11
C ILE A 191 -6.82 2.08 -0.78
N SER A 192 -5.73 2.74 -1.15
CA SER A 192 -4.56 2.10 -1.75
C SER A 192 -3.31 2.34 -0.92
N THR A 193 -2.52 1.30 -0.71
CA THR A 193 -1.19 1.42 -0.09
C THR A 193 -0.11 0.87 -1.01
N MET A 194 1.13 1.25 -0.75
CA MET A 194 2.31 0.61 -1.34
C MET A 194 3.38 0.42 -0.28
N THR A 195 4.00 -0.75 -0.26
CA THR A 195 5.22 -1.02 0.51
C THR A 195 6.29 -1.58 -0.43
N LYS A 196 7.57 -1.44 -0.06
CA LYS A 196 8.68 -1.95 -0.90
C LYS A 196 9.88 -2.38 -0.09
N SER A 197 10.73 -3.20 -0.72
CA SER A 197 12.01 -3.63 -0.19
C SER A 197 13.06 -3.61 -1.29
N GLY A 198 14.06 -2.74 -1.12
CA GLY A 198 15.13 -2.51 -2.08
C GLY A 198 14.62 -1.96 -3.41
N CYS A 199 15.30 -2.35 -4.48
CA CYS A 199 14.95 -2.02 -5.86
C CYS A 199 13.80 -2.86 -6.42
N CYS A 200 13.65 -4.07 -5.90
CA CYS A 200 13.25 -5.20 -6.73
C CYS A 200 12.00 -5.91 -6.19
N TRP A 201 11.59 -5.58 -4.97
CA TRP A 201 10.34 -6.06 -4.38
C TRP A 201 9.42 -4.86 -4.10
N HIS A 202 8.22 -4.92 -4.65
CA HIS A 202 7.16 -3.92 -4.45
C HIS A 202 5.85 -4.64 -4.17
N GLN A 203 5.05 -4.10 -3.26
CA GLN A 203 3.70 -4.56 -2.99
C GLN A 203 2.74 -3.38 -3.04
N MET A 204 1.68 -3.52 -3.82
CA MET A 204 0.55 -2.59 -3.84
C MET A 204 -0.67 -3.31 -3.29
N ALA A 205 -1.44 -2.64 -2.42
CA ALA A 205 -2.66 -3.20 -1.86
C ALA A 205 -3.83 -2.24 -2.02
N THR A 206 -5.03 -2.82 -2.15
CA THR A 206 -6.30 -2.09 -2.21
C THR A 206 -7.25 -2.64 -1.17
N TYR A 207 -7.88 -1.73 -0.45
CA TYR A 207 -8.79 -2.01 0.65
C TYR A 207 -10.15 -1.37 0.37
N THR A 208 -11.23 -2.05 0.72
CA THR A 208 -12.53 -1.40 0.93
C THR A 208 -12.70 -1.07 2.40
N VAL A 209 -13.70 -0.27 2.75
CA VAL A 209 -14.06 -0.02 4.15
C VAL A 209 -15.35 -0.74 4.48
N ARG A 210 -15.33 -1.59 5.52
CA ARG A 210 -16.50 -2.31 6.02
C ARG A 210 -16.62 -2.10 7.52
N ASN A 211 -17.79 -1.62 7.95
CA ASN A 211 -18.05 -1.27 9.36
C ASN A 211 -17.05 -0.26 9.93
N GLY A 212 -16.59 0.70 9.11
CA GLY A 212 -15.62 1.71 9.52
C GLY A 212 -14.17 1.23 9.57
N GLU A 213 -13.90 -0.01 9.14
CA GLU A 213 -12.56 -0.61 9.17
C GLU A 213 -12.06 -0.96 7.76
N PRO A 214 -10.76 -0.78 7.46
CA PRO A 214 -10.19 -1.19 6.19
C PRO A 214 -10.14 -2.73 6.09
N LEU A 215 -10.60 -3.24 4.96
CA LEU A 215 -10.58 -4.65 4.60
C LEU A 215 -9.78 -4.84 3.31
N LEU A 216 -8.69 -5.60 3.39
CA LEU A 216 -7.87 -5.94 2.23
C LEU A 216 -8.70 -6.70 1.19
N GLU A 217 -8.79 -6.15 -0.03
CA GLU A 217 -9.51 -6.78 -1.15
C GLU A 217 -8.54 -7.37 -2.16
N THR A 218 -7.46 -6.65 -2.49
CA THR A 218 -6.43 -7.13 -3.41
C THR A 218 -5.05 -6.72 -2.96
N GLU A 219 -4.07 -7.57 -3.23
CA GLU A 219 -2.66 -7.21 -3.15
C GLU A 219 -1.92 -7.73 -4.37
N THR A 220 -0.95 -6.97 -4.85
CA THR A 220 -0.09 -7.33 -5.98
C THR A 220 1.34 -7.14 -5.54
N VAL A 221 2.11 -8.22 -5.57
CA VAL A 221 3.55 -8.24 -5.27
C VAL A 221 4.30 -8.42 -6.58
N ILE A 222 5.18 -7.48 -6.90
CA ILE A 222 6.14 -7.59 -8.00
C ILE A 222 7.52 -7.86 -7.40
N ASP A 223 8.13 -8.97 -7.80
CA ASP A 223 9.43 -9.43 -7.32
C ASP A 223 10.38 -9.72 -8.50
N GLN A 224 11.52 -9.04 -8.53
CA GLN A 224 12.58 -9.18 -9.53
C GLN A 224 13.84 -9.88 -8.99
N THR A 225 13.74 -10.63 -7.89
CA THR A 225 14.88 -11.34 -7.27
C THR A 225 15.16 -12.72 -7.86
N GLY A 226 14.31 -13.22 -8.77
CA GLY A 226 14.43 -14.55 -9.37
C GLY A 226 15.58 -14.71 -10.38
N ASN A 227 16.11 -15.93 -10.49
CA ASN A 227 17.28 -16.26 -11.33
C ASN A 227 17.13 -15.96 -12.82
N SER A 228 15.91 -15.91 -13.37
CA SER A 228 15.69 -15.60 -14.78
C SER A 228 15.87 -14.13 -15.13
N GLY A 229 16.03 -13.25 -14.12
CA GLY A 229 16.03 -11.79 -14.32
C GLY A 229 14.70 -11.26 -14.87
N LEU A 230 13.61 -12.03 -14.72
CA LEU A 230 12.27 -11.66 -15.13
C LEU A 230 11.42 -11.39 -13.88
N PRO A 231 10.59 -10.33 -13.86
CA PRO A 231 9.68 -10.06 -12.77
C PRO A 231 8.67 -11.19 -12.58
N THR A 232 8.38 -11.49 -11.32
CA THR A 232 7.29 -12.33 -10.89
C THR A 232 6.21 -11.46 -10.26
N GLU A 233 4.99 -11.55 -10.76
CA GLU A 233 3.81 -10.93 -10.19
C GLU A 233 3.02 -11.97 -9.42
N THR A 234 2.73 -11.70 -8.14
CA THR A 234 1.79 -12.47 -7.33
C THR A 234 0.59 -11.61 -6.99
N VAL A 235 -0.58 -11.99 -7.49
CA VAL A 235 -1.85 -11.30 -7.24
C VAL A 235 -2.66 -12.07 -6.21
N GLY A 236 -2.88 -11.46 -5.06
CA GLY A 236 -3.81 -11.89 -4.03
C GLY A 236 -5.18 -11.23 -4.23
N VAL A 237 -6.25 -12.02 -4.19
CA VAL A 237 -7.64 -11.53 -4.21
C VAL A 237 -8.42 -12.14 -3.05
N ASN A 238 -9.10 -11.28 -2.30
CA ASN A 238 -10.00 -11.67 -1.23
C ASN A 238 -11.25 -12.35 -1.80
N LYS A 239 -11.47 -13.61 -1.40
CA LYS A 239 -12.68 -14.37 -1.69
C LYS A 239 -13.38 -14.71 -0.38
N ASN A 240 -14.30 -13.83 0.02
CA ASN A 240 -15.13 -13.97 1.23
C ASN A 240 -14.33 -14.05 2.54
N GLY A 241 -13.39 -13.12 2.74
CA GLY A 241 -12.55 -13.03 3.93
C GLY A 241 -11.29 -13.90 3.88
N LYS A 242 -11.00 -14.54 2.73
CA LYS A 242 -9.81 -15.36 2.54
C LYS A 242 -9.06 -14.93 1.28
N MET A 243 -7.78 -14.60 1.42
CA MET A 243 -6.91 -14.31 0.29
C MET A 243 -6.63 -15.58 -0.53
N THR A 244 -6.71 -15.45 -1.85
CA THR A 244 -6.29 -16.47 -2.82
C THR A 244 -5.28 -15.87 -3.78
N TYR A 245 -4.18 -16.58 -4.02
CA TYR A 245 -3.03 -16.06 -4.75
C TYR A 245 -2.87 -16.74 -6.10
N THR A 246 -2.48 -15.96 -7.10
CA THR A 246 -2.02 -16.45 -8.41
C THR A 246 -0.70 -15.79 -8.73
N THR A 247 0.26 -16.57 -9.24
CA THR A 247 1.60 -16.08 -9.58
C THR A 247 1.85 -16.23 -11.07
N HIS A 248 2.41 -15.18 -11.67
CA HIS A 248 2.77 -15.07 -13.07
C HIS A 248 4.20 -14.58 -13.19
N ILE A 249 4.94 -15.07 -14.20
CA ILE A 249 6.18 -14.42 -14.63
C ILE A 249 5.78 -13.44 -15.73
N LEU A 250 6.29 -12.23 -15.66
CA LEU A 250 6.01 -11.16 -16.62
C LEU A 250 7.21 -10.92 -17.52
N TRP A 251 6.92 -10.51 -18.75
CA TRP A 251 7.90 -9.97 -19.67
C TRP A 251 7.78 -8.45 -19.68
N GLU A 252 8.87 -7.75 -19.42
CA GLU A 252 8.96 -6.30 -19.56
C GLU A 252 9.85 -5.99 -20.76
N ASP A 253 9.32 -5.21 -21.71
CA ASP A 253 10.14 -4.69 -22.81
C ASP A 253 11.01 -3.55 -22.26
N ASP A 254 12.22 -3.89 -21.84
CA ASP A 254 13.27 -2.97 -21.41
C ASP A 254 14.58 -3.18 -22.18
N ASP A 255 15.50 -2.23 -22.03
CA ASP A 255 16.83 -2.29 -22.67
C ASP A 255 17.87 -3.04 -21.81
N GLN A 256 17.44 -3.73 -20.74
CA GLN A 256 18.37 -4.39 -19.81
C GLN A 256 18.84 -5.75 -20.31
N ARG A 257 18.18 -6.33 -21.33
CA ARG A 257 18.45 -7.70 -21.80
C ARG A 257 18.92 -7.70 -23.24
N GLU A 258 19.89 -8.55 -23.53
CA GLU A 258 20.29 -8.81 -24.91
C GLU A 258 19.33 -9.82 -25.54
N ILE A 259 18.58 -9.38 -26.57
CA ILE A 259 17.74 -10.26 -27.38
C ILE A 259 18.59 -10.95 -28.44
N LEU A 260 18.79 -12.27 -28.28
CA LEU A 260 19.59 -13.10 -29.18
C LEU A 260 18.77 -13.60 -30.38
N LEU A 261 17.52 -13.97 -30.11
CA LEU A 261 16.53 -14.39 -31.09
C LEU A 261 15.12 -14.07 -30.61
N ALA A 262 14.28 -13.47 -31.43
CA ALA A 262 12.85 -13.33 -31.16
C ALA A 262 11.99 -13.53 -32.41
N PHE A 263 10.89 -14.25 -32.28
CA PHE A 263 9.90 -14.45 -33.35
C PHE A 263 8.51 -14.73 -32.77
N LYS A 264 7.47 -14.72 -33.60
CA LYS A 264 6.09 -14.98 -33.17
C LYS A 264 5.52 -16.25 -33.80
N LEU A 265 4.67 -16.93 -33.05
CA LEU A 265 3.95 -18.13 -33.48
C LEU A 265 2.51 -17.79 -33.90
N ALA A 266 2.04 -18.44 -34.95
CA ALA A 266 0.66 -18.42 -35.39
C ALA A 266 -0.23 -19.35 -34.52
N PRO A 267 -1.55 -19.10 -34.44
CA PRO A 267 -2.26 -17.91 -34.93
C PRO A 267 -2.31 -16.78 -33.88
N LEU A 268 -2.04 -17.09 -32.60
CA LEU A 268 -2.28 -16.18 -31.47
C LEU A 268 -1.14 -15.20 -31.20
N GLY A 269 -0.09 -15.20 -32.02
CA GLY A 269 1.02 -14.26 -31.91
C GLY A 269 1.92 -14.46 -30.69
N LYS A 270 1.91 -15.65 -30.06
CA LYS A 270 2.81 -15.96 -28.93
C LYS A 270 4.25 -15.66 -29.33
N ARG A 271 4.93 -14.82 -28.55
CA ARG A 271 6.30 -14.39 -28.80
C ARG A 271 7.25 -15.38 -28.14
N ILE A 272 8.24 -15.83 -28.89
CA ILE A 272 9.32 -16.68 -28.42
C ILE A 272 10.57 -15.83 -28.40
N VAL A 273 11.25 -15.78 -27.26
CA VAL A 273 12.45 -14.96 -27.06
C VAL A 273 13.55 -15.79 -26.44
N MET A 274 14.72 -15.77 -27.07
CA MET A 274 15.99 -16.18 -26.49
C MET A 274 16.76 -14.92 -26.08
N PHE A 275 17.18 -14.83 -24.83
CA PHE A 275 17.80 -13.64 -24.26
C PHE A 275 18.85 -13.99 -23.21
N ARG A 276 19.67 -13.01 -22.82
CA ARG A 276 20.52 -13.09 -21.62
C ARG A 276 20.56 -11.73 -20.93
N ALA A 277 20.84 -11.74 -19.63
CA ALA A 277 20.88 -10.51 -18.82
C ALA A 277 22.06 -9.60 -19.19
N ALA A 278 23.21 -10.18 -19.49
CA ALA A 278 24.41 -9.44 -19.91
C ALA A 278 25.31 -10.33 -20.80
N PRO A 279 26.34 -9.78 -21.47
CA PRO A 279 27.31 -10.59 -22.21
C PRO A 279 27.94 -11.66 -21.33
N ALA A 280 28.10 -12.87 -21.87
CA ALA A 280 28.59 -14.08 -21.18
C ALA A 280 27.70 -14.61 -20.03
N GLU A 281 26.55 -14.01 -19.75
CA GLU A 281 25.53 -14.62 -18.87
C GLU A 281 24.81 -15.78 -19.57
N PRO A 282 24.25 -16.74 -18.81
CA PRO A 282 23.50 -17.86 -19.34
C PRO A 282 22.35 -17.43 -20.26
N VAL A 283 22.14 -18.22 -21.30
CA VAL A 283 21.04 -18.00 -22.22
C VAL A 283 19.73 -18.45 -21.57
N SER A 284 18.68 -17.67 -21.74
CA SER A 284 17.33 -17.96 -21.30
C SER A 284 16.35 -17.95 -22.48
N TYR A 285 15.28 -18.72 -22.34
CA TYR A 285 14.15 -18.81 -23.25
C TYR A 285 12.90 -18.33 -22.52
N ALA A 286 12.05 -17.56 -23.19
CA ALA A 286 10.71 -17.19 -22.74
C ALA A 286 9.66 -17.41 -23.84
N ALA A 287 8.54 -18.04 -23.49
CA ALA A 287 7.33 -18.07 -24.31
C ALA A 287 6.29 -17.11 -23.71
N ILE A 288 6.05 -16.01 -24.41
CA ILE A 288 5.29 -14.85 -23.93
C ILE A 288 3.96 -14.80 -24.67
N ASP A 289 2.87 -14.56 -23.95
CA ASP A 289 1.55 -14.37 -24.55
C ASP A 289 1.23 -12.90 -24.86
N ALA A 290 0.00 -12.63 -25.33
CA ALA A 290 -0.42 -11.29 -25.74
C ALA A 290 -0.67 -10.33 -24.56
N LYS A 291 -0.55 -10.79 -23.31
CA LYS A 291 -0.64 -9.99 -22.08
C LYS A 291 0.72 -9.89 -21.38
N ASP A 292 1.79 -10.20 -22.10
CA ASP A 292 3.16 -10.24 -21.60
C ASP A 292 3.37 -11.23 -20.44
N GLN A 293 2.49 -12.23 -20.29
CA GLN A 293 2.70 -13.31 -19.34
C GLN A 293 3.60 -14.38 -19.96
N VAL A 294 4.63 -14.77 -19.22
CA VAL A 294 5.59 -15.81 -19.61
C VAL A 294 5.03 -17.16 -19.18
N GLY A 295 4.50 -17.91 -20.15
CA GLY A 295 3.95 -19.25 -19.91
C GLY A 295 5.02 -20.34 -19.79
N LEU A 296 6.24 -20.08 -20.23
CA LEU A 296 7.38 -20.98 -20.09
C LEU A 296 8.68 -20.18 -20.08
N VAL A 297 9.48 -20.32 -19.02
CA VAL A 297 10.88 -19.87 -18.98
C VAL A 297 11.82 -21.07 -18.79
N TYR A 298 12.99 -21.03 -19.43
CA TYR A 298 14.01 -22.08 -19.37
C TYR A 298 15.41 -21.46 -19.52
N PRO A 299 16.44 -21.93 -18.78
CA PRO A 299 16.39 -22.91 -17.70
C PRO A 299 15.77 -22.33 -16.42
N GLN A 300 15.30 -23.21 -15.52
CA GLN A 300 14.86 -22.89 -14.16
C GLN A 300 15.57 -23.73 -13.09
N ALA A 301 16.29 -24.78 -13.50
CA ALA A 301 17.09 -25.62 -12.61
C ALA A 301 18.52 -25.72 -13.14
N GLU A 302 19.50 -25.89 -12.24
CA GLU A 302 20.92 -25.92 -12.59
C GLU A 302 21.30 -27.02 -13.60
N ASN A 303 20.52 -28.09 -13.67
CA ASN A 303 20.75 -29.21 -14.59
C ASN A 303 19.98 -29.05 -15.92
N GLU A 304 19.24 -27.96 -16.12
CA GLU A 304 18.57 -27.65 -17.38
C GLU A 304 19.56 -26.93 -18.31
N ARG A 305 19.63 -27.36 -19.57
CA ARG A 305 20.56 -26.84 -20.58
C ARG A 305 19.96 -26.96 -21.96
N PHE A 306 20.36 -26.06 -22.84
CA PHE A 306 20.05 -26.16 -24.25
C PHE A 306 21.01 -27.13 -24.96
N ASP A 307 20.53 -27.74 -26.04
CA ASP A 307 21.34 -28.52 -26.95
C ASP A 307 21.23 -27.90 -28.34
N TYR A 308 22.37 -27.53 -28.94
CA TYR A 308 22.42 -26.97 -30.29
C TYR A 308 23.15 -27.92 -31.25
N ASP A 309 22.39 -28.47 -32.19
CA ASP A 309 22.93 -29.28 -33.27
C ASP A 309 23.24 -28.40 -34.50
N ALA A 310 24.53 -28.15 -34.72
CA ALA A 310 25.02 -27.35 -35.84
C ALA A 310 24.83 -28.01 -37.20
N ALA A 311 24.70 -29.34 -37.28
CA ALA A 311 24.48 -30.04 -38.55
C ALA A 311 23.04 -29.87 -39.05
N THR A 312 22.09 -29.77 -38.12
CA THR A 312 20.66 -29.63 -38.43
C THR A 312 20.10 -28.23 -38.13
N HIS A 313 20.95 -27.30 -37.69
CA HIS A 313 20.56 -25.94 -37.26
C HIS A 313 19.38 -25.95 -36.29
N THR A 314 19.42 -26.87 -35.32
CA THR A 314 18.33 -27.11 -34.37
C THR A 314 18.78 -26.82 -32.95
N LEU A 315 18.09 -25.88 -32.30
CA LEU A 315 18.18 -25.69 -30.85
C LEU A 315 17.08 -26.50 -30.18
N SER A 316 17.41 -27.24 -29.13
CA SER A 316 16.42 -28.00 -28.36
C SER A 316 16.64 -27.92 -26.86
N PHE A 317 15.57 -28.15 -26.10
CA PHE A 317 15.64 -28.33 -24.66
C PHE A 317 14.52 -29.25 -24.18
N VAL A 318 14.71 -29.82 -22.99
CA VAL A 318 13.82 -30.83 -22.41
C VAL A 318 13.39 -30.42 -21.01
N ARG A 319 12.10 -30.57 -20.72
CA ARG A 319 11.50 -30.46 -19.38
C ARG A 319 10.42 -31.53 -19.24
N GLY A 320 10.67 -32.49 -18.33
CA GLY A 320 9.82 -33.68 -18.19
C GLY A 320 9.72 -34.47 -19.49
N ASP A 321 8.50 -34.85 -19.88
CA ASP A 321 8.22 -35.63 -21.09
C ASP A 321 8.17 -34.79 -22.39
N THR A 322 8.53 -33.49 -22.31
CA THR A 322 8.39 -32.55 -23.41
C THR A 322 9.74 -32.07 -23.91
N THR A 323 9.94 -32.10 -25.22
CA THR A 323 11.09 -31.52 -25.91
C THR A 323 10.61 -30.38 -26.81
N TRP A 324 11.21 -29.21 -26.67
CA TRP A 324 11.00 -28.08 -27.57
C TRP A 324 12.16 -28.03 -28.55
N ARG A 325 11.86 -27.74 -29.82
CA ARG A 325 12.86 -27.62 -30.89
C ARG A 325 12.58 -26.38 -31.71
N ILE A 326 13.58 -25.54 -31.90
CA ILE A 326 13.57 -24.41 -32.83
C ILE A 326 14.49 -24.81 -33.98
N LEU A 327 13.93 -24.86 -35.19
CA LEU A 327 14.67 -25.21 -36.40
C LEU A 327 14.90 -23.93 -37.20
N ALA A 328 16.13 -23.75 -37.66
CA ALA A 328 16.53 -22.63 -38.50
C ALA A 328 16.96 -23.08 -39.90
N ASP A 329 17.04 -22.11 -40.81
CA ASP A 329 17.76 -22.27 -42.06
C ASP A 329 19.29 -22.19 -41.86
N ALA A 330 20.05 -22.34 -42.95
CA ALA A 330 21.51 -22.31 -42.93
C ALA A 330 22.11 -20.93 -42.55
N LYS A 331 21.28 -19.88 -42.41
CA LYS A 331 21.68 -18.55 -41.93
C LYS A 331 21.22 -18.30 -40.48
N GLY A 332 20.71 -19.33 -39.81
CA GLY A 332 20.20 -19.25 -38.45
C GLY A 332 18.83 -18.56 -38.33
N ALA A 333 18.14 -18.24 -39.42
CA ALA A 333 16.80 -17.66 -39.35
C ALA A 333 15.78 -18.74 -38.98
N PRO A 334 14.95 -18.55 -37.94
CA PRO A 334 14.00 -19.59 -37.51
C PRO A 334 12.94 -19.82 -38.59
N ASN A 335 12.69 -21.08 -38.94
CA ASN A 335 11.70 -21.45 -39.96
C ASN A 335 10.50 -22.21 -39.39
N SER A 336 10.69 -22.93 -38.28
CA SER A 336 9.67 -23.75 -37.65
C SER A 336 10.03 -24.01 -36.19
N MET A 337 9.01 -24.25 -35.39
CA MET A 337 9.18 -24.74 -34.03
C MET A 337 8.39 -26.03 -33.88
N GLN A 338 8.88 -26.95 -33.05
CA GLN A 338 8.21 -28.22 -32.77
C GLN A 338 8.16 -28.45 -31.26
N VAL A 339 7.06 -29.03 -30.82
CA VAL A 339 6.93 -29.55 -29.46
C VAL A 339 6.70 -31.05 -29.56
N VAL A 340 7.58 -31.82 -28.94
CA VAL A 340 7.51 -33.28 -28.91
C VAL A 340 7.09 -33.70 -27.52
N ILE A 341 5.93 -34.34 -27.39
CA ILE A 341 5.42 -34.86 -26.12
C ILE A 341 5.31 -36.38 -26.25
N ARG A 342 6.09 -37.13 -25.46
CA ARG A 342 6.08 -38.60 -25.49
C ARG A 342 6.23 -39.18 -26.91
N GLY A 343 7.15 -38.61 -27.69
CA GLY A 343 7.43 -39.01 -29.08
C GLY A 343 6.45 -38.47 -30.13
N LYS A 344 5.33 -37.86 -29.74
CA LYS A 344 4.41 -37.21 -30.70
C LYS A 344 4.89 -35.80 -31.01
N VAL A 345 5.25 -35.56 -32.27
CA VAL A 345 5.67 -34.24 -32.77
C VAL A 345 4.45 -33.39 -33.12
N THR A 346 4.41 -32.17 -32.57
CA THR A 346 3.42 -31.14 -32.92
C THR A 346 4.15 -29.93 -33.52
N PRO A 347 3.95 -29.62 -34.80
CA PRO A 347 4.55 -28.43 -35.41
C PRO A 347 3.84 -27.16 -34.93
N LEU A 348 4.61 -26.11 -34.70
CA LEU A 348 4.17 -24.76 -34.41
C LEU A 348 4.63 -23.86 -35.56
N THR A 349 3.66 -23.23 -36.22
CA THR A 349 3.91 -22.36 -37.38
C THR A 349 4.31 -20.98 -36.91
N LEU A 350 5.32 -20.38 -37.54
CA LEU A 350 5.70 -18.99 -37.29
C LEU A 350 4.77 -18.03 -38.04
N LEU A 351 4.54 -16.85 -37.48
CA LEU A 351 3.92 -15.76 -38.23
C LEU A 351 4.87 -15.28 -39.35
N PRO A 352 4.34 -14.77 -40.48
CA PRO A 352 5.14 -14.29 -41.60
C PRO A 352 5.74 -12.89 -41.34
N GLU A 353 6.35 -12.72 -40.17
CA GLU A 353 7.07 -11.51 -39.75
C GLU A 353 8.57 -11.84 -39.64
N PRO A 354 9.47 -10.91 -39.98
CA PRO A 354 10.90 -11.14 -39.77
C PRO A 354 11.23 -11.41 -38.31
N ALA A 355 12.02 -12.46 -38.06
CA ALA A 355 12.61 -12.67 -36.74
C ALA A 355 13.66 -11.60 -36.43
N GLN A 356 13.79 -11.23 -35.16
CA GLN A 356 14.93 -10.47 -34.64
C GLN A 356 16.02 -11.46 -34.25
N GLY A 357 17.27 -11.23 -34.68
CA GLY A 357 18.39 -12.12 -34.32
C GLY A 357 18.40 -13.45 -35.08
N SER A 358 19.13 -14.44 -34.57
CA SER A 358 19.30 -15.76 -35.22
C SER A 358 19.69 -16.85 -34.23
N LEU A 359 19.45 -18.12 -34.59
CA LEU A 359 19.98 -19.26 -33.83
C LEU A 359 21.51 -19.31 -33.81
N ASP A 360 22.19 -18.76 -34.83
CA ASP A 360 23.65 -18.67 -34.79
C ASP A 360 24.14 -17.74 -33.68
N LYS A 361 23.44 -16.62 -33.43
CA LYS A 361 23.72 -15.75 -32.28
C LYS A 361 23.49 -16.47 -30.96
N VAL A 362 22.41 -17.25 -30.86
CA VAL A 362 22.12 -18.06 -29.68
C VAL A 362 23.23 -19.09 -29.45
N ALA A 363 23.62 -19.82 -30.50
CA ALA A 363 24.68 -20.84 -30.43
C ALA A 363 26.04 -20.24 -30.06
N GLN A 364 26.32 -19.02 -30.50
CA GLN A 364 27.51 -18.29 -30.06
C GLN A 364 27.41 -17.93 -28.57
N ALA A 365 26.27 -17.39 -28.12
CA ALA A 365 26.07 -17.02 -26.73
C ALA A 365 26.19 -18.22 -25.77
N LEU A 366 25.65 -19.38 -26.14
CA LEU A 366 25.81 -20.63 -25.37
C LEU A 366 27.28 -21.01 -25.17
N LYS A 367 28.09 -20.90 -26.23
CA LYS A 367 29.54 -21.16 -26.13
C LYS A 367 30.26 -20.15 -25.24
N GLU A 368 29.81 -18.88 -25.26
CA GLU A 368 30.38 -17.81 -24.44
C GLU A 368 30.06 -17.99 -22.94
N SER A 369 28.86 -18.45 -22.61
CA SER A 369 28.43 -18.74 -21.23
C SER A 369 28.97 -20.08 -20.69
N GLY A 370 29.57 -20.91 -21.56
CA GLY A 370 30.09 -22.22 -21.18
C GLY A 370 29.02 -23.31 -21.08
N GLU A 371 27.87 -23.10 -21.75
CA GLU A 371 26.73 -24.02 -21.83
C GLU A 371 26.84 -25.05 -22.97
#